data_AF-A0A6P2CTP3-F1
#
_entry.id   AF-A0A6P2CTP3-F1
#
_cell.length_a   1.000
_cell.length_b   1.000
_cell.length_c   1.000
_cell.angle_alpha   90.00
_cell.angle_beta   90.00
_cell.angle_gamma   90.00
#
_symmetry.space_group_name_H-M   'P 1'
#
loop_
_entity.id
_entity.type
_entity.pdbx_description
1 polymer ?
#
loop_
_entity_poly.entity_id
_entity_poly.type
_entity_poly.pdbx_seq_one_letter_code
_entity_poly.pdbx_strand_id
1 'polypeptide(L)'
;MAGAALGFVCIILVIGIPIGLMIGAALLMGAIALANKCLPQPHSRYDDYEDAWDDYEGAGDNEPPSRSRKRNTKTAIPPPSLGHAVMIVFVNGIIGFVVNKVFEIAMQGVGANDLPTLLVILAFNLTITFLISAGVLTQMLPTTFPRACLVVLFEYLIALAIVLIFVVPIALNAGIGMAGMR
;
A
#
# COMPACT_ATOMS: atom_id res chain seq x y z
N MET A 1 5.14 1.13 -39.01
CA MET A 1 5.52 0.87 -37.60
C MET A 1 4.55 1.50 -36.59
N ALA A 2 3.79 2.56 -36.91
CA ALA A 2 2.83 3.19 -35.96
C ALA A 2 1.70 2.27 -35.46
N GLY A 3 1.20 1.34 -36.29
CA GLY A 3 0.12 0.42 -35.88
C GLY A 3 0.53 -0.58 -34.79
N ALA A 4 1.79 -1.03 -34.79
CA ALA A 4 2.30 -1.95 -33.76
C ALA A 4 2.44 -1.26 -32.39
N ALA A 5 2.87 0.00 -32.39
CA ALA A 5 2.95 0.80 -31.15
C ALA A 5 1.57 1.04 -30.53
N LEU A 6 0.56 1.34 -31.35
CA LEU A 6 -0.81 1.60 -30.88
C LEU A 6 -1.46 0.33 -30.31
N GLY A 7 -1.23 -0.83 -30.94
CA GLY A 7 -1.67 -2.12 -30.42
C GLY A 7 -1.05 -2.47 -29.05
N PHE A 8 0.24 -2.23 -28.88
CA PHE A 8 0.94 -2.50 -27.62
C PHE A 8 0.45 -1.60 -26.46
N VAL A 9 0.22 -0.31 -26.73
CA VAL A 9 -0.35 0.61 -25.74
C VAL A 9 -1.75 0.15 -25.31
N CYS A 10 -2.58 -0.30 -26.25
CA CYS A 10 -3.92 -0.80 -25.92
C CYS A 10 -3.87 -2.03 -25.01
N ILE A 11 -2.95 -2.98 -25.27
CA ILE A 11 -2.76 -4.18 -24.43
C ILE A 11 -2.33 -3.78 -23.01
N ILE A 12 -1.36 -2.86 -22.87
CA ILE A 12 -0.91 -2.39 -21.56
C ILE A 12 -2.03 -1.70 -20.81
N LEU A 13 -2.83 -0.87 -21.46
CA LEU A 13 -3.93 -0.17 -20.80
C LEU A 13 -5.04 -1.14 -20.37
N VAL A 14 -5.45 -2.07 -21.24
CA VAL A 14 -6.56 -2.97 -20.96
C VAL A 14 -6.19 -4.07 -19.96
N ILE A 15 -4.98 -4.62 -20.04
CA ILE A 15 -4.56 -5.75 -19.20
C ILE A 15 -3.66 -5.30 -18.06
N GLY A 16 -2.73 -4.38 -18.33
CA GLY A 16 -1.77 -3.90 -17.35
C GLY A 16 -2.41 -3.07 -16.23
N ILE A 17 -3.39 -2.20 -16.53
CA ILE A 17 -4.06 -1.40 -15.50
C ILE A 17 -4.78 -2.31 -14.48
N PRO A 18 -5.67 -3.24 -14.88
CA PRO A 18 -6.33 -4.12 -13.91
C PRO A 18 -5.35 -4.94 -13.07
N ILE A 19 -4.32 -5.52 -13.70
CA ILE A 19 -3.30 -6.30 -12.98
C ILE A 19 -2.54 -5.41 -11.99
N GLY A 20 -2.12 -4.22 -12.42
CA GLY A 20 -1.43 -3.25 -11.56
C GLY A 20 -2.28 -2.84 -10.37
N LEU A 21 -3.58 -2.58 -10.58
CA LEU A 21 -4.52 -2.26 -9.50
C LEU A 21 -4.68 -3.43 -8.51
N MET A 22 -4.75 -4.66 -9.00
CA MET A 22 -4.86 -5.86 -8.16
C MET A 22 -3.61 -6.07 -7.31
N ILE A 23 -2.42 -5.88 -7.91
CA ILE A 23 -1.14 -5.94 -7.18
C ILE A 23 -1.10 -4.83 -6.13
N GLY A 24 -1.40 -3.59 -6.51
CA GLY A 24 -1.42 -2.46 -5.58
C GLY A 24 -2.40 -2.68 -4.43
N ALA A 25 -3.58 -3.24 -4.69
CA ALA A 25 -4.55 -3.56 -3.64
C ALA A 25 -4.01 -4.61 -2.66
N ALA A 26 -3.31 -5.63 -3.13
CA ALA A 26 -2.65 -6.62 -2.28
C ALA A 26 -1.54 -5.99 -1.44
N LEU A 27 -0.76 -5.06 -2.00
CA LEU A 27 0.28 -4.33 -1.26
C LEU A 27 -0.34 -3.46 -0.17
N LEU A 28 -1.40 -2.72 -0.48
CA LEU A 28 -2.12 -1.90 0.50
C LEU A 28 -2.68 -2.75 1.64
N MET A 29 -3.29 -3.90 1.34
CA MET A 29 -3.77 -4.83 2.38
C MET A 29 -2.63 -5.35 3.25
N GLY A 30 -1.49 -5.69 2.65
CA GLY A 30 -0.29 -6.09 3.36
C GLY A 30 0.24 -4.99 4.28
N ALA A 31 0.28 -3.75 3.80
CA ALA A 31 0.69 -2.58 4.57
C ALA A 31 -0.25 -2.32 5.76
N ILE A 32 -1.57 -2.44 5.57
CA ILE A 32 -2.56 -2.33 6.66
C ILE A 32 -2.37 -3.44 7.69
N ALA A 33 -2.10 -4.67 7.25
CA ALA A 33 -1.83 -5.79 8.14
C ALA A 33 -0.56 -5.56 8.99
N LEU A 34 0.51 -5.04 8.39
CA LEU A 34 1.73 -4.67 9.12
C LEU A 34 1.51 -3.49 10.07
N ALA A 35 0.80 -2.45 9.63
CA ALA A 35 0.44 -1.32 10.48
C ALA A 35 -0.36 -1.76 11.72
N ASN A 36 -1.34 -2.64 11.54
CA ASN A 36 -2.12 -3.20 12.65
C ASN A 36 -1.28 -4.04 13.63
N LYS A 37 -0.13 -4.59 13.22
CA LYS A 37 0.80 -5.26 14.13
C LYS A 37 1.61 -4.29 14.97
N CYS A 38 1.83 -3.07 14.49
CA CYS A 38 2.57 -2.03 15.21
C CYS A 38 1.66 -1.15 16.10
N LEU A 39 0.35 -1.18 15.89
CA LEU A 39 -0.61 -0.39 16.63
C LEU A 39 -1.16 -1.16 17.86
N PRO A 40 -1.35 -0.49 19.01
CA PRO A 40 -2.08 -1.07 20.13
C PRO A 40 -3.49 -1.47 19.68
N GLN A 41 -3.85 -2.73 19.91
CA GLN A 41 -5.19 -3.20 19.59
C GLN A 41 -6.17 -2.64 20.64
N PRO A 42 -7.32 -2.06 20.24
CA PRO A 42 -8.33 -1.67 21.19
C PRO A 42 -8.85 -2.93 21.91
N HIS A 43 -8.56 -3.04 23.21
CA HIS A 43 -9.16 -4.09 24.04
C HIS A 43 -10.68 -3.96 23.96
N SER A 44 -11.34 -5.03 23.54
CA SER A 44 -12.79 -5.15 23.62
C SER A 44 -13.15 -5.08 25.11
N ARG A 45 -13.68 -3.93 25.56
CA ARG A 45 -14.17 -3.75 26.93
C ARG A 45 -15.27 -4.77 27.33
N TYR A 46 -15.75 -5.57 26.38
CA TYR A 46 -16.72 -6.62 26.61
C TYR A 46 -16.08 -7.98 26.95
N ASP A 47 -14.78 -8.19 26.69
CA ASP A 47 -14.12 -9.47 26.96
C ASP A 47 -13.82 -9.64 28.47
N ASP A 48 -13.77 -8.55 29.24
CA ASP A 48 -13.51 -8.58 30.69
C ASP A 48 -14.70 -9.08 31.53
N TYR A 49 -15.90 -9.24 30.95
CA TYR A 49 -17.09 -9.69 31.68
C TYR A 49 -17.36 -11.19 31.57
N GLU A 50 -16.70 -11.89 30.65
CA GLU A 50 -16.93 -13.34 30.46
C GLU A 50 -16.05 -14.21 31.38
N ASP A 51 -14.93 -13.70 31.91
CA ASP A 51 -14.05 -14.45 32.82
C ASP A 51 -14.51 -14.42 34.29
N ALA A 52 -15.61 -13.74 34.61
CA ALA A 52 -16.13 -13.63 35.99
C ALA A 52 -17.15 -14.72 36.38
N TRP A 53 -17.46 -15.67 35.48
CA TRP A 53 -18.49 -16.69 35.71
C TRP A 53 -17.96 -18.14 35.68
N ASP A 54 -16.67 -18.36 35.44
CA ASP A 54 -16.07 -19.69 35.27
C ASP A 54 -15.73 -20.42 36.59
N ASP A 55 -16.06 -19.84 37.75
CA ASP A 55 -15.89 -20.48 39.07
C ASP A 55 -17.10 -21.35 39.51
N TYR A 56 -18.02 -21.70 38.60
CA TYR A 56 -19.03 -22.73 38.88
C TYR A 56 -18.51 -24.12 38.51
N GLU A 57 -17.75 -24.72 39.44
CA GLU A 57 -17.36 -26.13 39.44
C GLU A 57 -18.60 -27.05 39.46
N GLY A 58 -19.12 -27.38 38.27
CA GLY A 58 -20.22 -28.30 38.07
C GLY A 58 -19.82 -29.43 37.13
N ALA A 59 -19.27 -30.51 37.70
CA ALA A 59 -18.88 -31.73 37.01
C ALA A 59 -19.98 -32.29 36.10
N GLY A 60 -19.67 -32.41 34.81
CA GLY A 60 -20.51 -33.07 33.81
C GLY A 60 -19.72 -33.23 32.51
N ASP A 61 -19.35 -34.47 32.21
CA ASP A 61 -18.32 -34.91 31.24
C ASP A 61 -18.69 -34.71 29.76
N ASN A 62 -19.41 -33.64 29.44
CA ASN A 62 -19.74 -33.27 28.07
C ASN A 62 -18.78 -32.17 27.61
N GLU A 63 -17.65 -32.55 27.00
CA GLU A 63 -16.76 -31.59 26.32
C GLU A 63 -17.60 -30.74 25.34
N PRO A 64 -17.77 -29.43 25.60
CA PRO A 64 -18.52 -28.58 24.68
C PRO A 64 -17.77 -28.54 23.35
N PRO A 65 -18.48 -28.51 22.20
CA PRO A 65 -17.83 -28.40 20.90
C PRO A 65 -16.88 -27.20 20.95
N SER A 66 -15.61 -27.44 20.60
CA SER A 66 -14.58 -26.41 20.49
C SER A 66 -15.00 -25.44 19.39
N ARG A 67 -15.91 -24.54 19.75
CA ARG A 67 -16.27 -23.38 18.95
C ARG A 67 -14.98 -22.59 18.91
N SER A 68 -14.27 -22.75 17.79
CA SER A 68 -13.29 -21.80 17.29
C SER A 68 -13.93 -20.43 17.46
N ARG A 69 -13.68 -19.81 18.62
CA ARG A 69 -14.04 -18.43 18.93
C ARG A 69 -13.21 -17.69 17.91
N LYS A 70 -13.81 -17.38 16.75
CA LYS A 70 -13.31 -16.38 15.83
C LYS A 70 -13.22 -15.13 16.68
N ARG A 71 -12.06 -14.94 17.32
CA ARG A 71 -11.73 -13.77 18.11
C ARG A 71 -11.89 -12.64 17.12
N ASN A 72 -13.01 -11.93 17.21
CA ASN A 72 -13.24 -10.71 16.47
C ASN A 72 -12.30 -9.68 17.09
N THR A 73 -10.99 -9.84 16.84
CA THR A 73 -9.98 -8.87 17.19
C THR A 73 -10.34 -7.63 16.40
N LYS A 74 -10.91 -6.64 17.09
CA LYS A 74 -11.17 -5.32 16.53
C LYS A 74 -9.81 -4.74 16.17
N THR A 75 -9.43 -4.84 14.90
CA THR A 75 -8.18 -4.25 14.41
C THR A 75 -8.28 -2.74 14.49
N ALA A 76 -7.17 -2.06 14.80
CA ALA A 76 -7.14 -0.60 14.91
C ALA A 76 -7.51 0.10 13.60
N ILE A 77 -7.21 -0.55 12.46
CA ILE A 77 -7.63 -0.18 11.11
C ILE A 77 -8.45 -1.36 10.55
N PRO A 78 -9.73 -1.17 10.21
CA PRO A 78 -10.53 -2.24 9.64
C PRO A 78 -9.97 -2.63 8.25
N PRO A 79 -9.77 -3.93 7.96
CA PRO A 79 -9.26 -4.34 6.66
C PRO A 79 -10.32 -4.03 5.58
N PRO A 80 -9.95 -3.34 4.49
CA PRO A 80 -10.87 -3.11 3.37
C PRO A 80 -11.17 -4.43 2.66
N SER A 81 -12.34 -4.51 2.02
CA SER A 81 -12.62 -5.58 1.06
C SER A 81 -11.72 -5.41 -0.17
N LEU A 82 -11.50 -6.48 -0.96
CA LEU A 82 -10.66 -6.43 -2.16
C LEU A 82 -11.10 -5.34 -3.14
N GLY A 83 -12.40 -5.23 -3.42
CA GLY A 83 -12.94 -4.19 -4.28
C GLY A 83 -12.72 -2.78 -3.73
N HIS A 84 -12.87 -2.59 -2.42
CA HIS A 84 -12.61 -1.30 -1.78
C HIS A 84 -11.11 -0.95 -1.83
N ALA A 85 -10.21 -1.91 -1.61
CA ALA A 85 -8.78 -1.69 -1.73
C ALA A 85 -8.36 -1.32 -3.17
N VAL A 86 -8.93 -2.00 -4.18
CA VAL A 86 -8.73 -1.65 -5.59
C VAL A 86 -9.20 -0.21 -5.87
N MET A 87 -10.36 0.20 -5.34
CA MET A 87 -10.87 1.56 -5.49
C MET A 87 -9.93 2.59 -4.86
N ILE A 88 -9.42 2.31 -3.65
CA ILE A 88 -8.43 3.19 -2.99
C ILE A 88 -7.20 3.37 -3.86
N VAL A 89 -6.61 2.27 -4.34
CA VAL A 89 -5.40 2.29 -5.16
C VAL A 89 -5.65 3.01 -6.49
N PHE A 90 -6.83 2.85 -7.07
CA PHE A 90 -7.22 3.56 -8.28
C PHE A 90 -7.31 5.07 -8.06
N VAL A 91 -7.96 5.52 -6.98
CA VAL A 91 -8.04 6.95 -6.64
C VAL A 91 -6.66 7.51 -6.32
N ASN A 92 -5.83 6.78 -5.56
CA ASN A 92 -4.47 7.20 -5.28
C ASN A 92 -3.62 7.27 -6.57
N GLY A 93 -3.83 6.35 -7.51
CA GLY A 93 -3.21 6.37 -8.83
C GLY A 93 -3.60 7.59 -9.66
N ILE A 94 -4.88 7.96 -9.69
CA ILE A 94 -5.34 9.19 -10.37
C ILE A 94 -4.68 10.43 -9.74
N ILE A 95 -4.72 10.53 -8.43
CA ILE A 95 -4.16 11.68 -7.71
C ILE A 95 -2.65 11.75 -7.94
N GLY A 96 -1.94 10.63 -7.81
CA GLY A 96 -0.51 10.54 -8.08
C GLY A 96 -0.17 10.90 -9.52
N PHE A 97 -0.99 10.50 -10.51
CA PHE A 97 -0.81 10.91 -11.89
C PHE A 97 -0.91 12.43 -12.06
N VAL A 98 -1.94 13.06 -11.47
CA VAL A 98 -2.12 14.52 -11.53
C VAL A 98 -0.95 15.24 -10.86
N VAL A 99 -0.55 14.82 -9.65
CA VAL A 99 0.58 15.40 -8.92
C VAL A 99 1.87 15.30 -9.73
N ASN A 100 2.18 14.13 -10.28
CA ASN A 100 3.37 13.94 -11.11
C ASN A 100 3.36 14.83 -12.36
N LYS A 101 2.20 15.05 -12.99
CA LYS A 101 2.08 15.94 -14.15
C LYS A 101 2.26 17.41 -13.79
N VAL A 102 1.71 17.85 -12.65
CA VAL A 102 1.95 19.20 -12.15
C VAL A 102 3.44 19.41 -11.85
N PHE A 103 4.09 18.43 -11.23
CA PHE A 103 5.53 18.47 -10.96
C PHE A 103 6.36 18.49 -12.25
N GLU A 104 6.01 17.68 -13.25
CA GLU A 104 6.69 17.67 -14.55
C GLU A 104 6.66 19.04 -15.23
N ILE A 105 5.49 19.69 -15.26
CA ILE A 105 5.33 21.05 -15.82
C ILE A 105 6.15 22.06 -15.01
N ALA A 106 6.12 21.98 -13.68
CA ALA A 106 6.89 22.86 -12.82
C ALA A 106 8.40 22.71 -13.04
N MET A 107 8.90 21.48 -13.19
CA MET A 107 10.32 21.22 -13.46
C MET A 107 10.77 21.79 -14.80
N GLN A 108 9.94 21.67 -15.85
CA GLN A 108 10.23 22.25 -17.16
C GLN A 108 10.35 23.78 -17.09
N GLY A 109 9.58 24.44 -16.22
CA GLY A 109 9.64 25.90 -16.03
C GLY A 109 10.89 26.39 -15.29
N VAL A 110 11.47 25.57 -14.41
CA VAL A 110 12.66 25.94 -13.61
C VAL A 110 13.97 25.70 -14.37
N GLY A 111 13.96 24.89 -15.44
CA GLY A 111 15.16 24.58 -16.22
C GLY A 111 16.22 23.78 -15.42
N ALA A 112 15.80 23.07 -14.37
CA ALA A 112 16.67 22.31 -13.50
C ALA A 112 17.24 21.08 -14.21
N ASN A 113 18.49 21.18 -14.67
CA ASN A 113 19.21 20.08 -15.33
C ASN A 113 20.34 19.50 -14.47
N ASP A 114 20.69 20.16 -13.38
CA ASP A 114 21.73 19.72 -12.46
C ASP A 114 21.20 18.66 -11.49
N LEU A 115 22.00 17.62 -11.28
CA LEU A 115 21.66 16.50 -10.42
C LEU A 115 21.31 16.90 -8.97
N PRO A 116 22.00 17.87 -8.32
CA PRO A 116 21.62 18.34 -6.99
C PRO A 116 20.19 18.90 -6.93
N THR A 117 19.80 19.75 -7.89
CA THR A 117 18.45 20.32 -7.94
C THR A 117 17.40 19.23 -8.18
N LEU A 118 17.68 18.26 -9.07
CA LEU A 118 16.79 17.12 -9.29
C LEU A 118 16.57 16.27 -8.02
N LEU A 119 17.62 16.04 -7.21
CA LEU A 119 17.49 15.31 -5.95
C LEU A 119 16.65 16.06 -4.92
N VAL A 120 16.81 17.39 -4.82
CA VAL A 120 15.99 18.23 -3.94
C VAL A 120 14.52 18.17 -4.37
N ILE A 121 14.24 18.34 -5.66
CA ILE A 121 12.88 18.27 -6.20
C ILE A 121 12.27 16.88 -5.94
N LEU A 122 13.03 15.81 -6.14
CA LEU A 122 12.58 14.45 -5.88
C LEU A 122 12.22 14.23 -4.40
N ALA A 123 13.05 14.72 -3.47
CA ALA A 123 12.78 14.63 -2.04
C ALA A 123 11.49 15.38 -1.65
N PHE A 124 11.27 16.57 -2.21
CA PHE A 124 10.04 17.33 -2.01
C PHE A 124 8.81 16.62 -2.58
N ASN A 125 8.91 16.11 -3.82
CA ASN A 125 7.81 15.40 -4.47
C ASN A 125 7.42 14.14 -3.70
N LEU A 126 8.40 13.38 -3.21
CA LEU A 126 8.17 12.19 -2.39
C LEU A 126 7.45 12.55 -1.08
N THR A 127 7.86 13.63 -0.42
CA THR A 127 7.23 14.12 0.81
C THR A 127 5.78 14.54 0.57
N ILE A 128 5.51 15.29 -0.51
CA ILE A 128 4.15 15.73 -0.87
C ILE A 128 3.26 14.54 -1.23
N THR A 129 3.76 13.62 -2.05
CA THR A 129 3.02 12.41 -2.45
C THR A 129 2.70 11.53 -1.24
N PHE A 130 3.63 11.42 -0.29
CA PHE A 130 3.41 10.72 0.98
C PHE A 130 2.25 11.34 1.78
N LEU A 131 2.26 12.67 1.96
CA LEU A 131 1.22 13.37 2.71
C LEU A 131 -0.15 13.29 2.02
N ILE A 132 -0.18 13.42 0.70
CA ILE A 132 -1.41 13.27 -0.09
C ILE A 132 -1.96 11.86 0.06
N SER A 133 -1.13 10.83 -0.09
CA SER A 133 -1.55 9.42 0.06
C SER A 133 -2.12 9.16 1.46
N ALA A 134 -1.48 9.71 2.50
CA ALA A 134 -1.96 9.57 3.88
C ALA A 134 -3.30 10.29 4.09
N GLY A 135 -3.46 11.47 3.49
CA GLY A 135 -4.73 12.21 3.48
C GLY A 135 -5.85 11.41 2.81
N VAL A 136 -5.58 10.84 1.62
CA VAL A 136 -6.55 10.01 0.88
C VAL A 136 -6.95 8.78 1.68
N LEU A 137 -5.99 8.06 2.28
CA LEU A 137 -6.28 6.90 3.12
C LEU A 137 -7.11 7.26 4.36
N THR A 138 -6.90 8.44 4.95
CA THR A 138 -7.68 8.92 6.10
C THR A 138 -9.15 9.16 5.74
N GLN A 139 -9.43 9.54 4.48
CA GLN A 139 -10.80 9.75 4.01
C GLN A 139 -11.47 8.45 3.57
N MET A 140 -10.71 7.53 2.96
CA MET A 140 -11.26 6.29 2.40
C MET A 140 -11.31 5.12 3.39
N LEU A 141 -10.56 5.21 4.49
CA LEU A 141 -10.61 4.28 5.61
C LEU A 141 -11.03 5.06 6.86
N PRO A 142 -11.92 4.53 7.71
CA PRO A 142 -12.31 5.19 8.96
C PRO A 142 -11.18 5.08 10.00
N THR A 143 -10.07 5.75 9.74
CA THR A 143 -8.83 5.73 10.55
C THR A 143 -8.36 7.14 10.84
N THR A 144 -7.44 7.29 11.78
CA THR A 144 -6.83 8.59 12.10
C THR A 144 -5.64 8.87 11.19
N PHE A 145 -5.33 10.15 10.96
CA PHE A 145 -4.22 10.56 10.09
C PHE A 145 -2.86 9.93 10.47
N PRO A 146 -2.44 9.87 11.75
CA PRO A 146 -1.18 9.21 12.11
C PRO A 146 -1.15 7.71 11.77
N ARG A 147 -2.29 7.03 11.89
CA ARG A 147 -2.42 5.62 11.51
C ARG A 147 -2.33 5.46 9.99
N ALA A 148 -2.94 6.37 9.23
CA ALA A 148 -2.80 6.39 7.78
C ALA A 148 -1.34 6.63 7.34
N CYS A 149 -0.62 7.57 7.96
CA CYS A 149 0.80 7.79 7.70
C CYS A 149 1.63 6.51 7.89
N LEU A 150 1.32 5.72 8.92
CA LEU A 150 2.00 4.46 9.20
C LEU A 150 1.73 3.42 8.09
N VAL A 151 0.48 3.32 7.62
CA VAL A 151 0.13 2.46 6.48
C VAL A 151 0.89 2.87 5.23
N VAL A 152 0.88 4.17 4.88
CA VAL A 152 1.61 4.70 3.72
C VAL A 152 3.11 4.44 3.84
N LEU A 153 3.69 4.61 5.03
CA LEU A 153 5.09 4.30 5.28
C LEU A 153 5.40 2.84 4.96
N PHE A 154 4.60 1.89 5.46
CA PHE A 154 4.79 0.48 5.14
C PHE A 154 4.57 0.17 3.66
N GLU A 155 3.59 0.80 3.02
CA GLU A 155 3.39 0.68 1.57
C GLU A 155 4.63 1.10 0.79
N TYR A 156 5.24 2.26 1.12
CA TYR A 156 6.49 2.70 0.52
C TYR A 156 7.67 1.76 0.81
N LEU A 157 7.79 1.22 2.02
CA LEU A 157 8.86 0.27 2.36
C LEU A 157 8.72 -1.04 1.57
N ILE A 158 7.51 -1.57 1.43
CA ILE A 158 7.25 -2.77 0.63
C ILE A 158 7.54 -2.48 -0.84
N ALA A 159 7.07 -1.35 -1.37
CA ALA A 159 7.33 -0.94 -2.74
C ALA A 159 8.85 -0.78 -3.01
N LEU A 160 9.58 -0.17 -2.08
CA LEU A 160 11.03 -0.01 -2.16
C LEU A 160 11.73 -1.38 -2.14
N ALA A 161 11.29 -2.31 -1.28
CA ALA A 161 11.83 -3.67 -1.26
C ALA A 161 11.59 -4.40 -2.59
N ILE A 162 10.41 -4.27 -3.19
CA ILE A 162 10.10 -4.83 -4.52
C ILE A 162 11.02 -4.23 -5.58
N VAL A 163 11.17 -2.91 -5.62
CA VAL A 163 12.06 -2.25 -6.59
C VAL A 163 13.51 -2.73 -6.43
N LEU A 164 14.00 -2.83 -5.20
CA LEU A 164 15.36 -3.30 -4.92
C LEU A 164 15.56 -4.76 -5.34
N ILE A 165 14.58 -5.64 -5.08
CA ILE A 165 14.66 -7.07 -5.40
C ILE A 165 14.53 -7.35 -6.90
N PHE A 166 13.65 -6.64 -7.60
CA PHE A 166 13.34 -6.95 -9.01
C PHE A 166 14.05 -6.01 -9.99
N VAL A 167 13.96 -4.70 -9.77
CA VAL A 167 14.40 -3.72 -10.78
C VAL A 167 15.91 -3.60 -10.81
N VAL A 168 16.57 -3.55 -9.65
CA VAL A 168 18.03 -3.39 -9.57
C VAL A 168 18.77 -4.56 -10.25
N PRO A 169 18.46 -5.84 -9.98
CA PRO A 169 19.13 -6.95 -10.68
C PRO A 169 18.85 -6.96 -12.18
N ILE A 170 17.63 -6.66 -12.62
CA ILE A 170 17.31 -6.57 -14.05
C ILE A 170 18.14 -5.46 -14.71
N ALA A 171 18.22 -4.29 -14.09
CA ALA A 171 19.00 -3.17 -14.60
C ALA A 171 20.51 -3.50 -14.65
N LEU A 172 21.05 -4.16 -13.63
CA LEU A 172 22.44 -4.60 -13.60
C LEU A 172 22.73 -5.63 -14.70
N ASN A 173 21.88 -6.63 -14.87
CA ASN A 173 22.04 -7.65 -15.92
C ASN A 173 21.93 -7.06 -17.33
N ALA A 174 20.96 -6.17 -17.56
CA ALA A 174 20.81 -5.47 -18.84
C ALA A 174 21.99 -4.53 -19.13
N GLY A 175 22.49 -3.82 -18.11
CA GLY A 175 23.65 -2.93 -18.22
C GLY A 175 24.94 -3.68 -18.56
N ILE A 176 25.20 -4.81 -17.88
CA ILE A 176 26.35 -5.67 -18.16
C ILE A 176 26.24 -6.28 -19.57
N GLY A 177 25.04 -6.69 -20.00
CA GLY A 177 24.81 -7.21 -21.34
C GLY A 177 25.12 -6.20 -22.46
N MET A 178 24.81 -4.92 -22.25
CA MET A 178 25.14 -3.85 -23.19
C MET A 178 26.63 -3.49 -23.21
N ALA A 179 27.33 -3.64 -22.09
CA ALA A 179 28.77 -3.38 -22.01
C ALA A 179 29.61 -4.43 -22.76
N GLY A 180 29.13 -5.66 -22.91
CA GLY A 180 29.82 -6.75 -23.63
C GLY A 180 29.64 -6.76 -25.15
N MET A 181 28.80 -5.89 -25.71
CA MET A 181 28.59 -5.77 -27.17
C MET A 181 29.41 -4.65 -27.82
N ARG A 182 30.39 -4.09 -27.10
CA ARG A 182 31.36 -3.11 -27.60
C ARG A 182 32.74 -3.75 -27.70
#